data_AF-A0AAD9BQI6-F1
#
_entry.id   AF-A0AAD9BQI6-F1
#
_cell.length_a   1.000
_cell.length_b   1.000
_cell.length_c   1.000
_cell.angle_alpha   90.00
_cell.angle_beta   90.00
_cell.angle_gamma   90.00
#
_symmetry.space_group_name_H-M   'P 1'
#
loop_
_entity.id
_entity.type
_entity.pdbx_description
1 polymer ?
#
loop_
_entity_poly.entity_id
_entity_poly.type
_entity_poly.pdbx_seq_one_letter_code
_entity_poly.pdbx_strand_id
1 'polypeptide(L)'
;MSNPLLDHAYDVDFNQLEGPNRVIVPFLACGDLSAFDSDRTYPLQLDSGKQYEYTPPTQPPICPPYQQACHLRKNNLLSREDAKRPDQNQEETGPTAESNSSV
;
A
#
# COMPACT_ATOMS: atom_id res chain seq x y z
N MET A 1 -50.60 7.32 -1.85
CA MET A 1 -49.48 6.50 -1.33
C MET A 1 -48.20 7.12 -1.88
N SER A 2 -47.40 7.76 -1.02
CA SER A 2 -46.14 8.40 -1.40
C SER A 2 -45.13 7.34 -1.85
N ASN A 3 -44.39 7.63 -2.92
CA ASN A 3 -43.35 6.73 -3.41
C ASN A 3 -42.20 6.74 -2.39
N PRO A 4 -41.91 5.61 -1.71
CA PRO A 4 -40.90 5.56 -0.67
C PRO A 4 -39.49 5.87 -1.19
N LEU A 5 -39.25 5.84 -2.51
CA LEU A 5 -37.93 6.13 -3.09
C LEU A 5 -37.57 7.62 -3.16
N LEU A 6 -38.51 8.55 -2.92
CA LEU A 6 -38.34 9.96 -3.24
C LEU A 6 -38.70 10.94 -2.12
N ASP A 7 -39.15 10.45 -0.96
CA ASP A 7 -39.63 11.30 0.14
C ASP A 7 -38.91 11.00 1.47
N HIS A 8 -37.63 10.68 1.37
CA HIS A 8 -36.76 10.58 2.54
C HIS A 8 -36.26 11.97 2.92
N ALA A 9 -36.46 12.35 4.18
CA ALA A 9 -35.80 13.53 4.76
C ALA A 9 -34.31 13.21 4.89
N TYR A 10 -33.52 13.60 3.90
CA TYR A 10 -32.06 13.46 3.97
C TYR A 10 -31.52 14.44 5.03
N ASP A 11 -30.56 14.01 5.84
CA ASP A 11 -29.92 14.80 6.93
C ASP A 11 -28.96 15.89 6.40
N VAL A 12 -29.15 16.29 5.14
CA VAL A 12 -28.33 17.22 4.37
C VAL A 12 -29.27 18.17 3.63
N ASP A 13 -28.84 19.42 3.42
CA ASP A 13 -29.64 20.53 2.87
C ASP A 13 -30.24 20.30 1.45
N PHE A 14 -30.12 19.11 0.87
CA PHE A 14 -30.76 18.72 -0.39
C PHE A 14 -32.29 18.88 -0.36
N ASN A 15 -32.91 18.84 0.82
CA ASN A 15 -34.35 19.10 0.96
C ASN A 15 -34.74 20.55 0.59
N GLN A 16 -33.78 21.48 0.55
CA GLN A 16 -33.99 22.88 0.14
C GLN A 16 -33.87 23.08 -1.38
N LEU A 17 -33.39 22.07 -2.12
CA LEU A 17 -33.30 22.15 -3.57
C LEU A 17 -34.69 22.02 -4.18
N GLU A 18 -34.93 22.80 -5.23
CA GLU A 18 -36.19 22.83 -5.98
C GLU A 18 -35.97 22.46 -7.47
N GLY A 19 -37.06 22.11 -8.15
CA GLY A 19 -37.04 21.82 -9.57
C GLY A 19 -36.13 20.64 -9.94
N PRO A 20 -35.44 20.65 -11.09
CA PRO A 20 -34.57 19.57 -11.54
C PRO A 20 -33.47 19.18 -10.55
N ASN A 21 -33.02 20.11 -9.72
CA ASN A 21 -31.97 19.89 -8.72
C ASN A 21 -32.43 19.07 -7.50
N ARG A 22 -33.75 18.91 -7.30
CA ARG A 22 -34.33 18.02 -6.28
C ARG A 22 -34.55 16.59 -6.79
N VAL A 23 -34.57 16.39 -8.10
CA VAL A 23 -34.99 15.12 -8.69
C VAL A 23 -33.86 14.10 -8.58
N ILE A 24 -34.03 13.10 -7.71
CA ILE A 24 -33.17 11.92 -7.69
C ILE A 24 -33.62 11.00 -8.82
N VAL A 25 -32.76 10.85 -9.82
CA VAL A 25 -33.04 9.93 -10.92
C VAL A 25 -33.03 8.50 -10.38
N PRO A 26 -34.11 7.72 -10.58
CA PRO A 26 -34.12 6.34 -10.12
C PRO A 26 -33.02 5.56 -10.85
N PHE A 27 -32.10 5.00 -10.07
CA PHE A 27 -31.07 4.12 -10.60
C PHE A 27 -31.66 2.73 -10.85
N LEU A 28 -31.52 2.23 -12.07
CA LEU A 28 -31.91 0.88 -12.44
C LEU A 28 -30.66 0.12 -12.86
N ALA A 29 -30.22 -0.83 -12.03
CA ALA A 29 -29.22 -1.80 -12.43
C ALA A 29 -29.84 -2.80 -13.40
N CYS A 30 -29.27 -2.92 -14.60
CA CYS A 30 -29.70 -3.86 -15.64
C CYS A 30 -28.59 -4.89 -15.88
N GLY A 31 -28.91 -6.18 -15.82
CA GLY A 31 -27.95 -7.25 -16.03
C GLY A 31 -28.42 -8.55 -15.39
N ASP A 32 -27.76 -9.65 -15.74
CA ASP A 32 -27.99 -10.93 -15.09
C ASP A 32 -27.22 -11.00 -13.77
N LEU A 33 -27.95 -11.22 -12.67
CA LEU A 33 -27.37 -11.39 -11.34
C LEU A 33 -26.90 -12.83 -11.07
N SER A 34 -27.06 -13.73 -12.05
CA SER A 34 -26.66 -15.13 -11.93
C SER A 34 -25.15 -15.35 -12.10
N ALA A 35 -24.41 -14.36 -12.61
CA ALA A 35 -23.00 -14.46 -12.92
C ALA A 35 -22.08 -13.95 -11.79
N PHE A 36 -20.78 -14.22 -11.95
CA PHE A 36 -19.74 -13.70 -11.06
C PHE A 36 -19.54 -12.19 -11.26
N ASP A 37 -19.36 -11.49 -10.14
CA ASP A 37 -19.02 -10.07 -10.05
C ASP A 37 -17.49 -9.93 -9.91
N SER A 38 -16.86 -9.11 -10.75
CA SER A 38 -15.40 -8.89 -10.69
C SER A 38 -14.94 -8.23 -9.40
N ASP A 39 -15.85 -7.51 -8.73
CA ASP A 39 -15.55 -6.78 -7.51
C ASP A 39 -15.77 -7.63 -6.25
N ARG A 40 -16.11 -8.91 -6.42
CA ARG A 40 -16.33 -9.85 -5.32
C ARG A 40 -15.31 -10.97 -5.32
N THR A 41 -15.03 -11.46 -4.12
CA THR A 41 -14.26 -12.67 -3.91
C THR A 41 -15.19 -13.85 -3.75
N TYR A 42 -15.04 -14.88 -4.59
CA TYR A 42 -15.80 -16.13 -4.53
C TYR A 42 -14.92 -17.30 -4.07
N PRO A 43 -15.49 -18.34 -3.45
CA PRO A 43 -14.79 -19.59 -3.20
C PRO A 43 -14.28 -20.20 -4.51
N LEU A 44 -13.09 -20.81 -4.48
CA LEU A 44 -12.51 -21.49 -5.65
C LEU A 44 -13.26 -22.79 -6.02
N GLN A 45 -13.95 -23.37 -5.03
CA GLN A 45 -14.67 -24.63 -5.16
C GLN A 45 -16.08 -24.36 -5.69
N LEU A 46 -16.23 -24.31 -7.01
CA LEU A 46 -17.49 -23.92 -7.67
C LEU A 46 -18.49 -25.08 -7.82
N ASP A 47 -18.01 -26.26 -8.22
CA ASP A 47 -18.86 -27.42 -8.48
C ASP A 47 -18.83 -28.40 -7.30
N SER A 48 -20.00 -28.96 -6.94
CA SER A 48 -20.19 -29.90 -5.83
C SER A 48 -19.59 -31.30 -6.04
N GLY A 49 -18.69 -31.46 -6.99
CA GLY A 49 -18.02 -32.73 -7.29
C GLY A 49 -16.64 -32.61 -7.94
N LYS A 50 -16.17 -31.39 -8.23
CA LYS A 50 -14.87 -31.16 -8.88
C LYS A 50 -14.01 -30.27 -8.01
N GLN A 51 -12.90 -30.81 -7.50
CA GLN A 51 -11.92 -30.00 -6.76
C GLN A 51 -11.33 -28.92 -7.67
N TYR A 52 -11.11 -27.73 -7.10
CA TYR A 52 -10.39 -26.67 -7.79
C TYR A 52 -9.02 -27.17 -8.27
N GLU A 53 -8.69 -26.91 -9.54
CA GLU A 53 -7.42 -27.25 -10.14
C GLU A 53 -6.66 -25.97 -10.49
N TYR A 54 -5.53 -25.75 -9.81
CA TYR A 54 -4.68 -24.60 -10.10
C TYR A 54 -4.00 -24.76 -11.46
N THR A 55 -4.23 -23.81 -12.36
CA THR A 55 -3.51 -23.72 -13.63
C THR A 55 -2.50 -22.58 -13.53
N PRO A 56 -1.20 -22.82 -13.81
CA PRO A 56 -0.22 -21.74 -13.81
C PRO A 56 -0.52 -20.74 -14.94
N PRO A 57 -0.17 -19.46 -14.75
CA PRO A 57 -0.30 -18.48 -15.82
C PRO A 57 0.54 -18.90 -17.03
N THR A 58 0.06 -18.59 -18.24
CA THR A 58 0.75 -18.93 -19.50
C THR A 58 2.18 -18.40 -19.54
N GLN A 59 2.40 -17.25 -18.91
CA GLN A 59 3.72 -16.69 -18.69
C GLN A 59 3.92 -16.50 -17.17
N PRO A 60 4.92 -17.16 -16.55
CA PRO A 60 5.25 -16.89 -15.17
C PRO A 60 5.80 -15.45 -15.05
N PRO A 61 5.74 -14.86 -13.85
CA PRO A 61 6.45 -13.61 -13.60
C PRO A 61 7.90 -13.69 -14.09
N ILE A 62 8.33 -12.69 -14.84
CA ILE A 62 9.73 -12.52 -15.23
C ILE A 62 10.61 -12.37 -13.98
N CYS A 63 11.94 -12.38 -14.16
CA CYS A 63 12.87 -12.11 -13.06
C CYS A 63 12.38 -10.92 -12.22
N PRO A 64 12.17 -11.12 -10.90
CA PRO A 64 11.58 -10.07 -10.09
C PRO A 64 12.50 -8.86 -10.10
N PRO A 65 11.97 -7.61 -10.17
CA PRO A 65 12.79 -6.39 -10.20
C PRO A 65 13.79 -6.31 -9.04
N TYR A 66 13.48 -6.97 -7.92
CA TYR A 66 14.28 -7.03 -6.70
C TYR A 66 15.15 -8.29 -6.59
N GLN A 67 15.38 -9.05 -7.67
CA GLN A 67 16.21 -10.26 -7.64
C GLN A 67 17.62 -9.97 -7.09
N GLN A 68 18.25 -8.88 -7.54
CA GLN A 68 19.57 -8.46 -7.07
C GLN A 68 19.55 -8.10 -5.58
N ALA A 69 18.54 -7.35 -5.13
CA ALA A 69 18.39 -7.02 -3.71
C ALA A 69 18.21 -8.27 -2.84
N CYS A 70 17.41 -9.23 -3.29
CA CYS A 70 17.26 -10.53 -2.64
C CYS A 70 18.59 -11.30 -2.57
N HIS A 71 19.38 -11.29 -3.65
CA HIS A 71 20.71 -11.92 -3.68
C HIS A 71 21.67 -11.24 -2.70
N LEU A 72 21.77 -9.91 -2.73
CA LEU A 72 22.64 -9.15 -1.82
C LEU A 72 22.26 -9.38 -0.36
N ARG A 73 20.96 -9.41 -0.04
CA ARG A 73 20.46 -9.71 1.30
C ARG A 73 20.82 -11.12 1.76
N LYS A 74 20.58 -12.13 0.92
CA LYS A 74 20.89 -13.54 1.23
C LYS A 74 22.39 -13.76 1.49
N ASN A 75 23.24 -13.06 0.75
CA ASN A 75 24.69 -13.18 0.86
C ASN A 75 25.32 -12.17 1.82
N ASN A 76 24.52 -11.37 2.55
CA ASN A 76 25.02 -10.37 3.48
C ASN A 76 25.99 -9.35 2.84
N LEU A 77 25.74 -9.04 1.56
CA LEU A 77 26.50 -8.08 0.76
C LEU A 77 25.89 -6.68 0.81
N LEU A 78 24.82 -6.49 1.57
CA LEU A 78 24.24 -5.17 1.81
C LEU A 78 25.15 -4.39 2.75
N SER A 79 25.30 -3.09 2.51
CA SER A 79 25.97 -2.18 3.42
C SER A 79 25.33 -2.30 4.80
N ARG A 80 26.15 -2.57 5.82
CA ARG A 80 25.75 -2.46 7.21
C ARG A 80 26.07 -1.05 7.66
N GLU A 81 25.20 -0.47 8.48
CA GLU A 81 25.57 0.73 9.21
C GLU A 81 26.72 0.35 10.13
N ASP A 82 27.88 0.98 9.94
CA ASP A 82 29.02 0.80 10.83
C ASP A 82 28.56 1.18 12.23
N ALA A 83 28.58 0.21 13.15
CA ALA A 83 28.33 0.45 14.55
C ALA A 83 29.26 1.59 14.99
N LYS A 84 28.64 2.71 15.43
CA LYS A 84 29.29 3.96 15.86
C LYS A 84 30.72 3.75 16.34
N ARG A 85 31.69 4.27 15.58
CA ARG A 85 33.07 4.41 16.06
C ARG A 85 33.04 5.21 17.37
N PRO A 86 33.63 4.72 18.48
CA PRO A 86 33.68 5.48 19.71
C PRO A 86 34.47 6.77 19.46
N ASP A 87 33.89 7.89 19.90
CA ASP A 87 34.40 9.25 19.81
C ASP A 87 35.88 9.32 20.24
N GLN A 88 36.72 9.84 19.36
CA GLN A 88 38.06 10.28 19.74
C GLN A 88 37.90 11.64 20.41
N ASN A 89 37.85 11.64 21.75
CA ASN A 89 37.98 12.87 22.54
C ASN A 89 39.33 13.52 22.20
N GLN A 90 39.27 14.71 21.58
CA GLN A 90 40.36 15.66 21.52
C GLN A 90 40.57 16.23 22.91
N GLU A 91 41.66 15.88 23.58
CA GLU A 91 42.22 16.69 24.66
C GLU A 91 43.26 17.63 24.05
N GLU A 92 42.84 18.87 23.80
CA GLU A 92 43.75 20.01 23.77
C GLU A 92 44.46 20.11 25.11
N THR A 93 45.79 20.01 25.12
CA THR A 93 46.60 20.60 26.19
C THR A 93 47.53 21.63 25.56
N GLY A 94 47.36 22.88 26.02
CA GLY A 94 47.98 24.08 25.49
C GLY A 94 49.50 24.20 25.72
N PRO A 95 50.11 25.31 25.28
CA PRO A 95 51.57 25.41 25.14
C PRO A 95 52.25 25.80 26.45
N THR A 96 53.33 25.10 26.79
CA THR A 96 54.34 25.60 27.75
C THR A 96 55.57 26.06 26.98
N ALA A 97 55.81 27.37 26.99
CA ALA A 97 57.10 27.96 26.66
C ALA A 97 58.08 27.74 27.81
N GLU A 98 59.34 27.39 27.52
CA GLU A 98 60.54 28.12 28.01
C GLU A 98 61.86 27.41 27.59
N SER A 99 62.68 28.21 26.90
CA SER A 99 64.16 28.30 26.84
C SER A 99 65.07 27.19 27.42
N ASN A 100 66.04 26.73 26.60
CA ASN A 100 67.51 26.98 26.75
C ASN A 100 68.30 26.12 25.74
N SER A 101 68.99 26.71 24.76
CA SER A 101 70.41 27.17 24.75
C SER A 101 71.42 26.09 24.36
N SER A 102 72.03 26.29 23.18
CA SER A 102 73.42 26.01 22.77
C SER A 102 74.14 24.75 23.29
N VAL A 103 74.51 23.84 22.37
CA VAL A 103 75.85 23.69 21.77
C VAL A 103 75.68 23.04 20.39
#